data_AF-O80520-F1
#
_entry.id   AF-O80520-F1
#
_cell.length_a   1.000
_cell.length_b   1.000
_cell.length_c   1.000
_cell.angle_alpha   90.00
_cell.angle_beta   90.00
_cell.angle_gamma   90.00
#
_symmetry.space_group_name_H-M   'P 1'
#
loop_
_entity.id
_entity.type
_entity.pdbx_description
1 polymer ?
#
loop_
_entity_poly.entity_id
_entity_poly.type
_entity_poly.pdbx_seq_one_letter_code
_entity_poly.pdbx_strand_id
1 'polypeptide(L)'
;MHHILSIVLAIILASSVAEAFLDEKTQQRVNGICKQTMDTRFCSSLLIKNLNTFPASNKEIMNVTVSEAERFAANTYFFISTLLRNAGDERPDLQACAEAYAIVNSAFTKAVTFFKQAYYSKIVNIEKKVSMAVDICKTDFNVLGYQINPLIEKNRQTKILLSMEQIVSHMVSS
;
A
#
# COMPACT_ATOMS: atom_id res chain seq x y z
N MET A 1 33.20 10.38 36.94
CA MET A 1 33.03 9.48 35.77
C MET A 1 31.57 9.10 35.50
N HIS A 2 30.77 8.72 36.50
CA HIS A 2 29.36 8.34 36.28
C HIS A 2 28.46 9.47 35.71
N HIS A 3 28.67 10.72 36.11
CA HIS A 3 27.88 11.85 35.57
C HIS A 3 28.13 12.12 34.08
N ILE A 4 29.36 11.93 33.60
CA ILE A 4 29.70 12.13 32.19
C ILE A 4 29.10 11.00 31.35
N LEU A 5 29.13 9.76 31.87
CA LEU A 5 28.54 8.59 31.21
C LEU A 5 27.00 8.71 31.07
N SER A 6 26.31 9.23 32.08
CA SER A 6 24.84 9.45 32.03
C SER A 6 24.44 10.57 31.06
N ILE A 7 25.26 11.62 30.91
CA ILE A 7 24.99 12.70 29.95
C ILE A 7 25.19 12.21 28.52
N VAL A 8 26.23 11.42 28.26
CA VAL A 8 26.48 10.81 26.94
C VAL A 8 25.36 9.83 26.55
N LEU A 9 24.84 9.05 27.50
CA LEU A 9 23.73 8.12 27.24
C LEU A 9 22.41 8.85 26.90
N ALA A 10 22.13 10.00 27.53
CA ALA A 10 20.96 10.81 27.26
C ALA A 10 21.01 11.51 25.89
N ILE A 11 22.20 11.93 25.45
CA ILE A 11 22.40 12.55 24.13
C ILE A 11 22.26 11.51 23.00
N ILE A 12 22.73 10.27 23.22
CA ILE A 12 22.57 9.18 22.25
C ILE A 12 21.09 8.77 22.12
N LEU A 13 20.31 8.79 23.20
CA LEU A 13 18.86 8.50 23.19
C LEU A 13 18.02 9.56 22.46
N ALA A 14 18.46 10.83 22.41
CA ALA A 14 17.80 11.88 21.64
C ALA A 14 18.12 11.83 20.12
N SER A 15 19.04 10.97 19.71
CA SER A 15 19.60 10.95 18.34
C SER A 15 19.04 9.83 17.45
N SER A 16 18.11 9.00 17.92
CA SER A 16 17.74 7.74 17.23
C SER A 16 16.29 7.60 16.82
N VAL A 17 15.60 8.71 16.52
CA VAL A 17 14.45 8.69 15.61
C VAL A 17 14.54 9.95 14.75
N ALA A 18 15.37 9.90 13.71
CA ALA A 18 15.14 10.79 12.59
C ALA A 18 13.79 10.35 11.98
N GLU A 19 12.69 10.94 12.45
CA GLU A 19 11.46 10.93 11.66
C GLU A 19 11.85 11.50 10.30
N ALA A 20 11.69 10.69 9.25
CA ALA A 20 11.98 11.12 7.89
C ALA A 20 10.99 12.22 7.54
N PHE A 21 11.37 13.48 7.79
CA PHE A 21 10.58 14.62 7.37
C PHE A 21 10.82 14.83 5.88
N LEU A 22 9.74 14.73 5.10
CA LEU A 22 9.74 15.14 3.69
C LEU A 22 10.13 16.63 3.62
N ASP A 23 10.86 17.03 2.58
CA ASP A 23 11.02 18.47 2.32
C ASP A 23 9.64 19.10 2.04
N GLU A 24 9.52 20.41 2.27
CA GLU A 24 8.23 21.12 2.20
C GLU A 24 7.49 20.89 0.88
N LYS A 25 8.22 20.87 -0.25
CA LYS A 25 7.63 20.69 -1.57
C LYS A 25 7.09 19.27 -1.75
N THR A 26 7.83 18.27 -1.29
CA THR A 26 7.36 16.88 -1.29
C THR A 26 6.18 16.70 -0.34
N GLN A 27 6.22 17.27 0.86
CA GLN A 27 5.13 17.22 1.82
C GLN A 27 3.83 17.82 1.26
N GLN A 28 3.91 18.97 0.59
CA GLN A 28 2.75 19.61 -0.04
C GLN A 28 2.13 18.70 -1.12
N ARG A 29 2.95 18.03 -1.94
CA ARG A 29 2.47 17.06 -2.94
C ARG A 29 1.82 15.85 -2.29
N VAL A 30 2.47 15.24 -1.30
CA VAL A 30 1.93 14.10 -0.56
C VAL A 30 0.58 14.46 0.07
N ASN A 31 0.48 15.62 0.72
CA ASN A 31 -0.80 16.09 1.28
C ASN A 31 -1.87 16.27 0.19
N GLY A 32 -1.48 16.82 -0.96
CA GLY A 32 -2.37 17.00 -2.12
C GLY A 32 -2.91 15.68 -2.68
N ILE A 33 -2.09 14.62 -2.71
CA ILE A 33 -2.49 13.27 -3.12
C ILE A 33 -3.38 12.65 -2.04
N CYS A 34 -2.89 12.59 -0.80
CA CYS A 34 -3.49 11.80 0.25
C CYS A 34 -4.85 12.33 0.72
N LYS A 35 -5.11 13.65 0.63
CA LYS A 35 -6.43 14.23 0.92
C LYS A 35 -7.54 13.77 -0.05
N GLN A 36 -7.16 13.25 -1.22
CA GLN A 36 -8.10 12.75 -2.24
C GLN A 36 -8.37 11.24 -2.07
N THR A 37 -7.66 10.57 -1.16
CA THR A 37 -7.88 9.16 -0.82
C THR A 37 -8.86 9.03 0.34
N MET A 38 -9.46 7.85 0.51
CA MET A 38 -10.35 7.59 1.65
C MET A 38 -9.63 7.50 3.00
N ASP A 39 -8.29 7.46 3.02
CA ASP A 39 -7.49 7.44 4.25
C ASP A 39 -6.18 8.20 4.06
N THR A 40 -6.23 9.49 4.39
CA THR A 40 -5.09 10.39 4.38
C THR A 40 -3.93 9.87 5.21
N ARG A 41 -4.20 9.24 6.37
CA ARG A 41 -3.15 8.78 7.28
C ARG A 41 -2.39 7.61 6.67
N PHE A 42 -3.11 6.60 6.18
CA PHE A 42 -2.49 5.45 5.52
C PHE A 42 -1.66 5.89 4.31
N CYS A 43 -2.23 6.72 3.44
CA CYS A 43 -1.51 7.22 2.26
C CYS A 43 -0.25 8.00 2.64
N SER A 44 -0.35 8.95 3.59
CA SER A 44 0.80 9.76 4.00
C SER A 44 1.88 8.91 4.66
N SER A 45 1.51 8.02 5.57
CA SER A 45 2.47 7.13 6.24
C SER A 45 3.19 6.21 5.25
N LEU A 46 2.49 5.72 4.22
CA LEU A 46 3.08 4.89 3.18
C LEU A 46 4.13 5.68 2.38
N LEU A 47 3.81 6.89 1.93
CA LEU A 47 4.73 7.72 1.15
C LEU A 47 5.91 8.23 1.98
N ILE A 48 5.67 8.71 3.20
CA ILE A 48 6.71 9.19 4.12
C ILE A 48 7.75 8.10 4.40
N LYS A 49 7.28 6.86 4.63
CA LYS A 49 8.17 5.75 4.97
C LYS A 49 9.04 5.28 3.80
N ASN A 50 8.56 5.44 2.57
CA ASN A 50 9.15 4.79 1.40
C ASN A 50 9.79 5.76 0.39
N LEU A 51 9.55 7.06 0.50
CA LEU A 51 10.28 8.07 -0.28
C LEU A 51 11.68 8.30 0.30
N ASN A 52 12.69 8.22 -0.55
CA ASN A 52 14.10 8.35 -0.18
C ASN A 52 14.84 9.46 -0.93
N THR A 53 14.15 10.19 -1.81
CA THR A 53 14.71 11.29 -2.61
C THR A 53 13.89 12.56 -2.40
N PHE A 54 14.60 13.69 -2.23
CA PHE A 54 14.00 14.98 -1.90
C PHE A 54 14.63 16.10 -2.75
N PRO A 55 13.83 16.93 -3.44
CA PRO A 55 12.37 16.84 -3.59
C PRO A 55 11.93 15.71 -4.52
N ALA A 56 10.98 14.88 -4.06
CA ALA A 56 10.45 13.77 -4.85
C ALA A 56 9.63 14.29 -6.02
N SER A 57 9.99 13.86 -7.22
CA SER A 57 9.23 14.04 -8.45
C SER A 57 7.96 13.19 -8.46
N ASN A 58 7.00 13.55 -9.33
CA ASN A 58 5.79 12.73 -9.53
C ASN A 58 6.15 11.29 -9.95
N LYS A 59 7.26 11.10 -10.69
CA LYS A 59 7.74 9.78 -11.10
C LYS A 59 8.24 8.95 -9.91
N GLU A 60 8.93 9.56 -8.95
CA GLU A 60 9.39 8.88 -7.74
C GLU A 60 8.23 8.52 -6.82
N ILE A 61 7.26 9.43 -6.67
CA ILE A 61 6.02 9.13 -5.94
C ILE A 61 5.27 7.98 -6.64
N MET A 62 5.16 8.00 -7.98
CA MET A 62 4.52 6.94 -8.73
C MET A 62 5.23 5.60 -8.55
N ASN A 63 6.57 5.59 -8.60
CA ASN A 63 7.38 4.40 -8.38
C ASN A 63 7.11 3.76 -7.02
N VAL A 64 7.08 4.59 -5.96
CA VAL A 64 6.75 4.12 -4.60
C VAL A 64 5.33 3.55 -4.56
N THR A 65 4.35 4.28 -5.10
CA THR A 65 2.95 3.85 -5.09
C THR A 65 2.76 2.48 -5.78
N VAL A 66 3.27 2.30 -7.01
CA VAL A 66 3.09 1.01 -7.73
C VAL A 66 3.86 -0.14 -7.09
N SER A 67 5.04 0.14 -6.54
CA SER A 67 5.86 -0.90 -5.87
C SER A 67 5.22 -1.37 -4.58
N GLU A 68 4.65 -0.43 -3.82
CA GLU A 68 3.96 -0.75 -2.57
C GLU A 68 2.62 -1.43 -2.82
N ALA A 69 1.90 -1.05 -3.88
CA ALA A 69 0.68 -1.73 -4.31
C ALA A 69 0.95 -3.19 -4.70
N GLU A 70 1.98 -3.45 -5.51
CA GLU A 70 2.42 -4.80 -5.88
C GLU A 70 2.79 -5.61 -4.64
N ARG A 71 3.66 -5.07 -3.77
CA ARG A 71 4.10 -5.75 -2.55
C ARG A 71 2.92 -6.09 -1.65
N PHE A 72 1.98 -5.17 -1.49
CA PHE A 72 0.79 -5.37 -0.68
C PHE A 72 -0.12 -6.48 -1.23
N ALA A 73 -0.37 -6.47 -2.54
CA ALA A 73 -1.22 -7.47 -3.16
C ALA A 73 -0.59 -8.86 -3.16
N ALA A 74 0.72 -8.98 -3.39
CA ALA A 74 1.44 -10.24 -3.30
C ALA A 74 1.34 -10.84 -1.88
N ASN A 75 1.58 -10.01 -0.86
CA ASN A 75 1.47 -10.43 0.54
C ASN A 75 0.03 -10.84 0.91
N THR A 76 -0.97 -10.11 0.41
CA THR A 76 -2.37 -10.41 0.68
C THR A 76 -2.83 -11.68 -0.02
N TYR A 77 -2.45 -11.86 -1.29
CA TYR A 77 -2.74 -13.09 -2.03
C TYR A 77 -2.12 -14.32 -1.35
N PHE A 78 -0.85 -14.22 -0.93
CA PHE A 78 -0.18 -15.28 -0.17
C PHE A 78 -0.89 -15.57 1.16
N PHE A 79 -1.29 -14.52 1.88
CA PHE A 79 -2.01 -14.65 3.14
C PHE A 79 -3.35 -15.40 2.97
N ILE A 80 -4.17 -14.99 2.00
CA ILE A 80 -5.46 -15.66 1.71
C ILE A 80 -5.23 -17.12 1.29
N SER A 81 -4.24 -17.36 0.43
CA SER A 81 -3.87 -18.72 0.01
C SER A 81 -3.46 -19.60 1.19
N THR A 82 -2.88 -19.01 2.25
CA THR A 82 -2.54 -19.72 3.49
C THR A 82 -3.78 -20.03 4.32
N LEU A 83 -4.69 -19.06 4.48
CA LEU A 83 -5.98 -19.28 5.16
C LEU A 83 -6.79 -20.40 4.51
N LEU A 84 -6.83 -20.41 3.17
CA LEU A 84 -7.58 -21.38 2.38
C LEU A 84 -7.14 -22.83 2.62
N ARG A 85 -5.85 -23.08 2.89
CA ARG A 85 -5.33 -24.43 3.15
C ARG A 85 -6.00 -25.09 4.36
N ASN A 86 -6.34 -24.29 5.36
CA ASN A 86 -6.94 -24.74 6.62
C ASN A 86 -8.43 -24.37 6.72
N ALA A 87 -9.06 -23.99 5.59
CA ALA A 87 -10.44 -23.57 5.58
C ALA A 87 -11.39 -24.77 5.78
N GLY A 88 -12.24 -24.67 6.80
CA GLY A 88 -13.40 -25.53 7.00
C GLY A 88 -14.58 -25.05 6.15
N ASP A 89 -15.70 -24.72 6.79
CA ASP A 89 -16.94 -24.33 6.11
C ASP A 89 -16.80 -23.07 5.25
N GLU A 90 -15.89 -22.18 5.62
CA GLU A 90 -15.61 -20.88 4.97
C GLU A 90 -14.74 -21.01 3.72
N ARG A 91 -14.48 -22.25 3.27
CA ARG A 91 -13.65 -22.54 2.09
C ARG A 91 -14.17 -21.86 0.81
N PRO A 92 -15.49 -21.85 0.49
CA PRO A 92 -15.98 -21.19 -0.71
C PRO A 92 -15.65 -19.69 -0.74
N ASP A 93 -15.84 -18.98 0.38
CA ASP A 93 -15.57 -17.55 0.48
C ASP A 93 -14.07 -17.24 0.42
N LEU A 94 -13.24 -18.04 1.10
CA LEU A 94 -11.79 -17.92 1.00
C LEU A 94 -11.26 -18.23 -0.40
N GLN A 95 -11.88 -19.18 -1.11
CA GLN A 95 -11.55 -19.49 -2.51
C GLN A 95 -11.87 -18.30 -3.42
N ALA A 96 -13.06 -17.71 -3.29
CA ALA A 96 -13.44 -16.52 -4.04
C ALA A 96 -12.49 -15.35 -3.76
N CYS A 97 -12.09 -15.15 -2.49
CA CYS A 97 -11.08 -14.18 -2.13
C CYS A 97 -9.70 -14.47 -2.74
N ALA A 98 -9.29 -15.74 -2.80
CA ALA A 98 -8.00 -16.12 -3.40
C ALA A 98 -7.97 -15.82 -4.89
N GLU A 99 -9.03 -16.16 -5.61
CA GLU A 99 -9.19 -15.88 -7.05
C GLU A 99 -9.24 -14.38 -7.33
N ALA A 100 -9.99 -13.63 -6.53
CA ALA A 100 -10.02 -12.18 -6.57
C ALA A 100 -8.62 -11.57 -6.40
N TYR A 101 -7.89 -11.97 -5.36
CA TYR A 101 -6.56 -11.44 -5.10
C TYR A 101 -5.48 -11.95 -6.06
N ALA A 102 -5.70 -13.06 -6.75
CA ALA A 102 -4.86 -13.45 -7.90
C ALA A 102 -4.98 -12.41 -9.04
N ILE A 103 -6.19 -11.93 -9.31
CA ILE A 103 -6.44 -10.86 -10.29
C ILE A 103 -5.79 -9.55 -9.84
N VAL A 104 -6.00 -9.15 -8.58
CA VAL A 104 -5.40 -7.92 -8.00
C VAL A 104 -3.88 -7.97 -8.08
N ASN A 105 -3.27 -9.07 -7.64
CA ASN A 105 -1.82 -9.26 -7.68
C ASN A 105 -1.28 -9.19 -9.12
N SER A 106 -1.92 -9.88 -10.06
CA SER A 106 -1.55 -9.82 -11.48
C SER A 106 -1.67 -8.40 -12.05
N ALA A 107 -2.68 -7.65 -11.63
CA ALA A 107 -2.87 -6.27 -12.07
C ALA A 107 -1.77 -5.34 -11.55
N PHE A 108 -1.46 -5.34 -10.25
CA PHE A 108 -0.41 -4.47 -9.73
C PHE A 108 1.00 -4.85 -10.22
N THR A 109 1.30 -6.14 -10.45
CA THR A 109 2.53 -6.52 -11.15
C THR A 109 2.60 -5.95 -12.58
N LYS A 110 1.46 -5.89 -13.28
CA LYS A 110 1.39 -5.19 -14.57
C LYS A 110 1.54 -3.67 -14.43
N ALA A 111 1.01 -3.06 -13.36
CA ALA A 111 1.17 -1.64 -13.07
C ALA A 111 2.66 -1.26 -12.99
N VAL A 112 3.46 -2.05 -12.26
CA VAL A 112 4.92 -1.88 -12.16
C VAL A 112 5.58 -2.02 -13.54
N THR A 113 5.16 -2.99 -14.34
CA THR A 113 5.68 -3.17 -15.71
C THR A 113 5.35 -1.97 -16.60
N PHE A 114 4.11 -1.48 -16.56
CA PHE A 114 3.69 -0.30 -17.31
C PHE A 114 4.39 0.98 -16.84
N PHE A 115 4.62 1.13 -15.54
CA PHE A 115 5.39 2.25 -14.99
C PHE A 115 6.81 2.28 -15.57
N LYS A 116 7.51 1.14 -15.58
CA LYS A 116 8.86 1.01 -16.16
C LYS A 116 8.90 1.33 -17.67
N GLN A 117 7.80 1.11 -18.38
CA GLN A 117 7.64 1.42 -19.81
C GLN A 117 7.07 2.83 -20.06
N ALA A 118 6.86 3.63 -19.01
CA ALA A 118 6.17 4.93 -19.07
C ALA A 118 4.75 4.87 -19.69
N TYR A 119 4.07 3.72 -19.59
CA TYR A 119 2.70 3.52 -20.07
C TYR A 119 1.66 3.83 -18.99
N TYR A 120 1.68 5.06 -18.48
CA TYR A 120 0.83 5.49 -17.36
C TYR A 120 -0.68 5.35 -17.64
N SER A 121 -1.11 5.58 -18.88
CA SER A 121 -2.52 5.36 -19.28
C SER A 121 -2.96 3.90 -19.18
N LYS A 122 -2.03 2.93 -19.32
CA LYS A 122 -2.34 1.51 -19.14
C LYS A 122 -2.48 1.12 -17.67
N ILE A 123 -1.85 1.86 -16.75
CA ILE A 123 -2.04 1.70 -15.30
C ILE A 123 -3.49 2.07 -14.98
N VAL A 124 -3.97 3.22 -15.44
CA VAL A 124 -5.38 3.61 -15.25
C VAL A 124 -6.39 2.56 -15.78
N ASN A 125 -6.08 1.91 -16.90
CA ASN A 125 -6.96 0.91 -17.50
C ASN A 125 -7.10 -0.39 -16.68
N ILE A 126 -6.12 -0.76 -15.85
CA ILE A 126 -6.22 -1.96 -15.01
C ILE A 126 -6.95 -1.69 -13.70
N GLU A 127 -7.10 -0.43 -13.30
CA GLU A 127 -7.69 -0.05 -12.01
C GLU A 127 -9.16 -0.49 -11.88
N LYS A 128 -9.93 -0.40 -12.96
CA LYS A 128 -11.32 -0.91 -12.99
C LYS A 128 -11.37 -2.41 -12.67
N LYS A 129 -10.40 -3.20 -13.16
CA LYS A 129 -10.32 -4.64 -12.88
C LYS A 129 -9.97 -4.89 -11.42
N VAL A 130 -9.05 -4.12 -10.85
CA VAL A 130 -8.70 -4.21 -9.43
C VAL A 130 -9.90 -3.89 -8.54
N SER A 131 -10.60 -2.78 -8.81
CA SER A 131 -11.79 -2.39 -8.05
C SER A 131 -12.84 -3.51 -8.04
N MET A 132 -13.18 -4.05 -9.21
CA MET A 132 -14.16 -5.13 -9.32
C MET A 132 -13.69 -6.41 -8.62
N ALA A 133 -12.41 -6.76 -8.75
CA ALA A 133 -11.86 -7.95 -8.12
C ALA A 133 -11.90 -7.86 -6.59
N VAL A 134 -11.51 -6.72 -6.00
CA VAL A 134 -11.57 -6.54 -4.53
C VAL A 134 -12.98 -6.74 -4.00
N ASP A 135 -14.01 -6.29 -4.73
CA ASP A 135 -15.40 -6.41 -4.29
C ASP A 135 -15.95 -7.86 -4.35
N ILE A 136 -15.27 -8.77 -5.04
CA ILE A 136 -15.59 -10.21 -5.03
C ILE A 136 -15.22 -10.82 -3.68
N CYS A 137 -14.12 -10.38 -3.07
CA CYS A 137 -13.69 -10.89 -1.77
C CYS A 137 -14.59 -10.34 -0.66
N LYS A 138 -15.67 -11.06 -0.35
CA LYS A 138 -16.57 -10.72 0.76
C LYS A 138 -15.88 -10.95 2.10
N THR A 139 -16.46 -10.40 3.15
CA THR A 139 -15.85 -10.40 4.50
C THR A 139 -16.88 -10.60 5.60
N ASP A 140 -18.07 -11.09 5.25
CA ASP A 140 -19.22 -11.40 6.10
C ASP A 140 -19.18 -12.85 6.61
N PHE A 141 -17.97 -13.42 6.69
CA PHE A 141 -17.70 -14.77 7.19
C PHE A 141 -16.57 -14.74 8.22
N ASN A 142 -16.45 -15.81 9.02
CA ASN A 142 -15.44 -15.91 10.06
C ASN A 142 -14.10 -16.42 9.52
N VAL A 143 -12.98 -15.88 9.99
CA VAL A 143 -11.66 -16.42 9.64
C VAL A 143 -11.08 -17.09 10.88
N LEU A 144 -10.79 -18.39 10.78
CA LEU A 144 -10.23 -19.16 11.88
C LEU A 144 -8.97 -18.49 12.45
N GLY A 145 -8.94 -18.32 13.77
CA GLY A 145 -7.84 -17.66 14.48
C GLY A 145 -7.92 -16.14 14.54
N TYR A 146 -8.99 -15.51 14.02
CA TYR A 146 -9.19 -14.07 14.05
C TYR A 146 -10.55 -13.71 14.64
N GLN A 147 -10.56 -12.72 15.55
CA GLN A 147 -11.80 -12.15 16.10
C GLN A 147 -12.54 -11.27 15.09
N ILE A 148 -11.78 -10.59 14.21
CA ILE A 148 -12.30 -9.73 13.14
C ILE A 148 -11.70 -10.25 11.84
N ASN A 149 -12.53 -10.40 10.81
CA ASN A 149 -12.07 -10.87 9.51
C ASN A 149 -10.93 -9.96 8.98
N PRO A 150 -9.69 -10.47 8.88
CA PRO A 150 -8.53 -9.65 8.50
C PRO A 150 -8.61 -9.15 7.05
N LEU A 151 -9.49 -9.72 6.22
CA LEU A 151 -9.69 -9.30 4.83
C LEU A 151 -10.41 -7.95 4.74
N ILE A 152 -11.11 -7.51 5.79
CA ILE A 152 -11.73 -6.17 5.85
C ILE A 152 -10.66 -5.08 5.64
N GLU A 153 -9.62 -5.11 6.45
CA GLU A 153 -8.55 -4.11 6.37
C GLU A 153 -7.73 -4.27 5.09
N LYS A 154 -7.52 -5.51 4.62
CA LYS A 154 -6.78 -5.76 3.38
C LYS A 154 -7.52 -5.25 2.13
N ASN A 155 -8.84 -5.44 2.07
CA ASN A 155 -9.68 -4.88 1.02
C ASN A 155 -9.65 -3.35 1.05
N ARG A 156 -9.75 -2.76 2.25
CA ARG A 156 -9.68 -1.29 2.44
C ARG A 156 -8.34 -0.72 1.97
N GLN A 157 -7.22 -1.29 2.41
CA GLN A 157 -5.87 -0.85 2.01
C GLN A 157 -5.64 -1.01 0.50
N THR A 158 -6.15 -2.09 -0.12
CA THR A 158 -6.09 -2.27 -1.57
C THR A 158 -6.83 -1.16 -2.32
N LYS A 159 -8.02 -0.75 -1.85
CA LYS A 159 -8.78 0.36 -2.44
C LYS A 159 -8.06 1.71 -2.28
N ILE A 160 -7.34 1.92 -1.18
CA ILE A 160 -6.52 3.12 -0.98
C ILE A 160 -5.34 3.14 -1.95
N LEU A 161 -4.59 2.04 -2.05
CA LEU A 161 -3.48 1.89 -3.00
C LEU A 161 -3.94 2.11 -4.45
N LEU A 162 -5.10 1.54 -4.80
CA LEU A 162 -5.74 1.78 -6.08
C LEU A 162 -5.99 3.27 -6.33
N SER A 163 -6.62 3.96 -5.38
CA SER A 163 -6.89 5.41 -5.45
C SER A 163 -5.61 6.23 -5.61
N MET A 164 -4.55 5.86 -4.88
CA MET A 164 -3.23 6.49 -5.00
C MET A 164 -2.65 6.32 -6.41
N GLU A 165 -2.70 5.11 -6.99
CA GLU A 165 -2.23 4.87 -8.36
C GLU A 165 -2.96 5.76 -9.38
N GLN A 166 -4.28 5.92 -9.27
CA GLN A 166 -5.04 6.74 -10.23
C GLN A 166 -4.62 8.21 -10.14
N ILE A 167 -4.59 8.76 -8.92
CA ILE A 167 -4.24 10.16 -8.67
C ILE A 167 -2.84 10.45 -9.22
N VAL A 168 -1.86 9.61 -8.87
CA VAL A 168 -0.46 9.86 -9.26
C VAL A 168 -0.23 9.57 -10.74
N SER A 169 -0.95 8.61 -11.35
CA SER A 169 -0.93 8.36 -12.80
C SER A 169 -1.30 9.60 -13.61
N HIS A 170 -2.30 10.36 -13.17
CA HIS A 170 -2.67 11.63 -13.81
C HIS A 170 -1.57 12.69 -13.67
N MET A 171 -0.87 12.72 -12.54
CA MET A 171 0.22 13.66 -12.28
C MET A 171 1.49 13.39 -13.10
N VAL A 172 1.77 12.14 -13.47
CA VAL A 172 2.93 11.78 -14.31
C VAL A 172 2.62 11.83 -15.81
N SER A 173 1.34 11.87 -16.17
CA SER A 173 0.87 11.97 -17.56
C SER A 173 0.67 13.41 -18.03
N SER A 174 0.79 14.38 -17.12
CA SER A 174 0.70 15.84 -17.38
C SER A 174 2.08 16.43 -17.62
#